data_AF-A0A7Y3M5L5-F1
#
_entry.id   AF-A0A7Y3M5L5-F1
#
_cell.length_a   1.000
_cell.length_b   1.000
_cell.length_c   1.000
_cell.angle_alpha   90.00
_cell.angle_beta   90.00
_cell.angle_gamma   90.00
#
_symmetry.space_group_name_H-M   'P 1'
#
loop_
_entity.id
_entity.type
_entity.pdbx_description
1 polymer ?
#
loop_
_entity_poly.entity_id
_entity_poly.type
_entity_poly.pdbx_seq_one_letter_code
_entity_poly.pdbx_strand_id
1 'polypeptide(L)'
;MKKFYYLKTCNTCMRILNEIDLPEDFEMREIKTVPITATELDEMKALAESYEALFSKRARLYKEMNLKDETLTEDDFKKHILSHYTFLKRPVIIYDNSIFIGNSSKVIKNAKMTIHGK
;
A
#
# COMPACT_ATOMS: atom_id res chain seq x y z
N MET A 1 6.09 10.28 -10.15
CA MET A 1 4.93 10.37 -9.22
C MET A 1 5.41 10.07 -7.82
N LYS A 2 5.11 10.91 -6.82
CA LYS A 2 5.59 10.74 -5.44
C LYS A 2 4.40 10.70 -4.49
N LYS A 3 4.02 9.50 -4.06
CA LYS A 3 2.82 9.29 -3.22
C LYS A 3 3.11 8.36 -2.07
N PHE A 4 2.55 8.65 -0.90
CA PHE A 4 2.64 7.82 0.29
C PHE A 4 1.24 7.52 0.84
N TYR A 5 0.82 6.26 0.71
CA TYR A 5 -0.48 5.78 1.19
C TYR A 5 -0.32 5.13 2.56
N TYR A 6 -1.05 5.65 3.53
CA TYR A 6 -0.90 5.25 4.93
C TYR A 6 -2.20 5.34 5.70
N LEU A 7 -2.17 4.78 6.90
CA LEU A 7 -3.17 5.06 7.93
C LEU A 7 -2.54 5.93 9.01
N LYS A 8 -3.22 6.99 9.39
CA LYS A 8 -2.79 7.87 10.47
C LYS A 8 -2.75 7.14 11.83
N THR A 9 -3.62 6.14 12.01
CA THR A 9 -3.68 5.33 13.24
C THR A 9 -2.72 4.14 13.25
N CYS A 10 -1.84 4.00 12.24
CA CYS A 10 -0.89 2.91 12.13
C CYS A 10 0.49 3.36 12.63
N ASN A 11 0.84 3.00 13.88
CA ASN A 11 2.14 3.36 14.48
C ASN A 11 3.33 2.94 13.62
N THR A 12 3.28 1.76 12.99
CA THR A 12 4.35 1.30 12.10
C THR A 12 4.47 2.17 10.86
N CYS A 13 3.36 2.62 10.29
CA CYS A 13 3.35 3.50 9.13
C CYS A 13 3.94 4.87 9.48
N MET A 14 3.59 5.42 10.65
CA MET A 14 4.17 6.66 11.17
C MET A 14 5.67 6.53 11.45
N ARG A 15 6.12 5.40 11.99
CA ARG A 15 7.55 5.14 12.19
C ARG A 15 8.31 5.08 10.86
N ILE A 16 7.75 4.40 9.86
CA ILE A 16 8.36 4.28 8.53
C ILE A 16 8.45 5.65 7.85
N LEU A 17 7.41 6.48 7.97
CA LEU A 17 7.41 7.84 7.47
C LEU A 17 8.62 8.63 8.00
N ASN A 18 8.85 8.56 9.31
CA ASN A 18 9.99 9.21 9.96
C ASN A 18 11.35 8.56 9.61
N GLU A 19 11.38 7.24 9.38
CA GLU A 19 12.60 6.49 9.07
C GLU A 19 13.10 6.76 7.64
N ILE A 20 12.18 6.86 6.69
CA ILE A 20 12.49 7.16 5.30
C ILE A 20 12.83 8.63 5.14
N ASP A 21 12.25 9.51 5.96
CA ASP A 21 12.42 10.97 5.86
C ASP A 21 12.01 11.44 4.46
N LEU A 22 10.71 11.28 4.17
CA LEU A 22 10.17 11.58 2.84
C LEU A 22 10.31 13.09 2.55
N PRO A 23 10.80 13.46 1.36
CA PRO A 23 10.80 14.86 0.92
C PRO A 23 9.40 15.48 0.93
N GLU A 24 9.33 16.80 1.11
CA GLU A 24 8.05 17.54 1.21
C GLU A 24 7.19 17.48 -0.06
N ASP A 25 7.77 17.08 -1.20
CA ASP A 25 7.06 16.94 -2.47
C ASP A 25 6.29 15.61 -2.60
N PHE A 26 6.27 14.78 -1.56
CA PHE A 26 5.42 13.60 -1.49
C PHE A 26 3.97 13.95 -1.14
N GLU A 27 3.04 13.45 -1.95
CA GLU A 27 1.62 13.52 -1.64
C GLU A 27 1.25 12.46 -0.60
N MET A 28 0.78 12.92 0.56
CA MET A 28 0.38 12.07 1.68
C MET A 28 -1.10 11.68 1.55
N ARG A 29 -1.37 10.39 1.34
CA ARG A 29 -2.73 9.85 1.19
C ARG A 29 -3.13 9.03 2.41
N GLU A 30 -3.98 9.62 3.25
CA GLU A 30 -4.62 8.91 4.37
C GLU A 30 -5.83 8.13 3.82
N ILE A 31 -5.67 6.81 3.69
CA ILE A 31 -6.62 5.98 2.93
C ILE A 31 -7.92 5.65 3.66
N LYS A 32 -8.04 6.03 4.93
CA LYS A 32 -9.28 5.85 5.71
C LYS A 32 -10.19 7.08 5.57
N THR A 33 -9.62 8.28 5.50
CA THR A 33 -10.39 9.51 5.26
C THR A 33 -10.59 9.78 3.78
N VAL A 34 -9.60 9.44 2.95
CA VAL A 34 -9.67 9.61 1.49
C VAL A 34 -9.42 8.25 0.85
N PRO A 35 -10.50 7.49 0.55
CA PRO A 35 -10.39 6.18 -0.09
C PRO A 35 -9.64 6.25 -1.43
N ILE A 36 -8.93 5.19 -1.75
CA ILE A 36 -8.26 5.06 -3.04
C ILE A 36 -9.27 4.89 -4.16
N THR A 37 -8.98 5.50 -5.30
CA THR A 37 -9.81 5.37 -6.51
C THR A 37 -9.40 4.13 -7.31
N ALA A 38 -10.29 3.66 -8.19
CA ALA A 38 -9.98 2.57 -9.11
C ALA A 38 -8.78 2.91 -10.01
N THR A 39 -8.68 4.15 -10.48
CA THR A 39 -7.55 4.62 -11.30
C THR A 39 -6.23 4.55 -10.55
N GLU A 40 -6.17 5.03 -9.30
CA GLU A 40 -4.95 4.93 -8.48
C GLU A 40 -4.56 3.48 -8.19
N LEU A 41 -5.55 2.61 -7.99
CA LEU A 41 -5.29 1.20 -7.78
C LEU A 41 -4.75 0.51 -9.04
N ASP A 42 -5.24 0.91 -10.22
CA ASP A 42 -4.75 0.42 -11.51
C ASP A 42 -3.30 0.87 -11.76
N GLU A 43 -2.96 2.11 -11.39
CA GLU A 43 -1.58 2.62 -11.40
C GLU A 43 -0.67 1.82 -10.47
N MET A 44 -1.12 1.54 -9.23
CA MET A 44 -0.36 0.69 -8.31
C MET A 44 -0.14 -0.70 -8.87
N LYS A 45 -1.16 -1.29 -9.51
CA LYS A 45 -1.07 -2.61 -10.13
C LYS A 45 -0.08 -2.64 -11.29
N ALA A 46 -0.01 -1.58 -12.08
CA ALA A 46 0.98 -1.48 -13.16
C ALA A 46 2.42 -1.54 -12.62
N LEU A 47 2.67 -1.02 -11.42
CA LEU A 47 3.97 -1.05 -10.76
C LEU A 47 4.21 -2.33 -9.93
N ALA A 48 3.15 -2.90 -9.36
CA ALA A 48 3.20 -4.07 -8.47
C ALA A 48 2.97 -5.41 -9.18
N GLU A 49 2.70 -5.37 -10.49
CA GLU A 49 2.35 -6.48 -11.37
C GLU A 49 0.97 -7.11 -11.12
N SER A 50 0.47 -7.13 -9.88
CA SER A 50 -0.85 -7.71 -9.52
C SER A 50 -1.57 -6.97 -8.38
N TYR A 51 -2.89 -7.11 -8.32
CA TYR A 51 -3.68 -6.64 -7.17
C TYR A 51 -3.43 -7.52 -5.94
N GLU A 52 -3.15 -8.81 -6.11
CA GLU A 52 -2.75 -9.67 -5.00
C GLU A 52 -1.50 -9.15 -4.28
N ALA A 53 -0.52 -8.61 -5.02
CA ALA A 53 0.68 -8.02 -4.43
C ALA A 53 0.34 -6.84 -3.50
N LEU A 54 -0.74 -6.11 -3.78
CA LEU A 54 -1.26 -4.99 -3.00
C LEU A 54 -2.21 -5.44 -1.87
N PHE A 55 -2.71 -6.67 -1.91
CA PHE A 55 -3.75 -7.16 -1.00
C PHE A 55 -3.22 -7.65 0.36
N SER A 56 -3.90 -7.25 1.43
CA SER A 56 -3.57 -7.59 2.82
C SER A 56 -4.39 -8.78 3.32
N LYS A 57 -3.82 -9.98 3.23
CA LYS A 57 -4.35 -11.21 3.86
C LYS A 57 -4.31 -11.19 5.40
N ARG A 58 -3.71 -10.15 6.00
CA ARG A 58 -3.63 -9.95 7.46
C ARG A 58 -4.80 -9.15 8.03
N ALA A 59 -5.67 -8.60 7.18
CA ALA A 59 -6.82 -7.83 7.61
C ALA A 59 -7.73 -8.67 8.52
N ARG A 60 -8.34 -8.04 9.53
CA ARG A 60 -9.35 -8.70 10.37
C ARG A 60 -10.56 -9.14 9.52
N LEU A 61 -11.02 -8.27 8.61
CA LEU A 61 -12.09 -8.56 7.67
C LEU A 61 -11.79 -9.77 6.77
N TYR A 62 -10.52 -10.02 6.42
CA TYR A 62 -10.14 -11.21 5.64
C TYR A 62 -10.52 -12.51 6.36
N LYS A 63 -10.36 -12.55 7.68
CA LYS A 63 -10.76 -13.71 8.50
C LYS A 63 -12.26 -13.75 8.76
N GLU A 64 -12.87 -12.60 9.04
CA GLU A 64 -14.31 -12.51 9.33
C GLU A 64 -15.19 -12.88 8.12
N MET A 65 -14.74 -12.55 6.92
CA MET A 65 -15.39 -12.91 5.66
C MET A 65 -14.99 -14.32 5.17
N ASN A 66 -14.18 -15.05 5.92
CA ASN A 66 -13.66 -16.37 5.58
C ASN A 66 -12.97 -16.50 4.20
N LEU A 67 -12.38 -15.40 3.71
CA LEU A 67 -11.74 -15.31 2.39
C LEU A 67 -10.52 -16.22 2.22
N LYS A 68 -10.01 -16.80 3.31
CA LYS A 68 -8.91 -17.77 3.28
C LYS A 68 -9.28 -19.09 2.58
N ASP A 69 -10.57 -19.43 2.57
CA ASP A 69 -11.07 -20.69 2.01
C ASP A 69 -11.63 -20.47 0.59
N GLU A 70 -11.60 -19.23 0.10
CA GLU A 70 -12.02 -18.84 -1.23
C GLU A 70 -10.83 -18.79 -2.20
N THR A 71 -11.08 -19.13 -3.46
CA THR A 71 -10.12 -18.91 -4.54
C THR A 71 -10.36 -17.52 -5.13
N LEU A 72 -9.63 -16.53 -4.62
CA LEU A 72 -9.74 -15.15 -5.08
C LEU A 72 -9.03 -14.95 -6.41
N THR A 73 -9.72 -14.31 -7.36
CA THR A 73 -9.12 -13.85 -8.63
C THR A 73 -8.54 -12.44 -8.50
N GLU A 74 -7.79 -12.00 -9.52
CA GLU A 74 -7.28 -10.62 -9.59
C GLU A 74 -8.39 -9.57 -9.47
N ASP A 75 -9.54 -9.80 -10.10
CA ASP A 75 -10.68 -8.90 -10.00
C ASP A 75 -11.30 -8.88 -8.60
N ASP A 76 -11.27 -10.00 -7.88
CA ASP A 76 -11.78 -10.06 -6.50
C ASP A 76 -10.84 -9.31 -5.54
N PHE A 77 -9.52 -9.42 -5.72
CA PHE A 77 -8.57 -8.58 -4.98
C PHE A 77 -8.84 -7.09 -5.24
N LYS A 78 -9.04 -6.68 -6.49
CA LYS A 78 -9.39 -5.29 -6.84
C LYS A 78 -10.66 -4.85 -6.12
N LYS A 79 -11.74 -5.63 -6.20
CA LYS A 79 -13.02 -5.33 -5.54
C LYS A 79 -12.86 -5.17 -4.04
N HIS A 80 -12.16 -6.10 -3.38
CA HIS A 80 -11.97 -6.01 -1.93
C HIS A 80 -11.15 -4.79 -1.53
N ILE A 81 -10.07 -4.48 -2.24
CA ILE A 81 -9.25 -3.29 -1.97
C ILE A 81 -10.09 -2.01 -2.07
N LEU A 82 -10.92 -1.89 -3.11
CA LEU A 82 -11.80 -0.73 -3.30
C LEU A 82 -12.96 -0.70 -2.29
N SER A 83 -13.42 -1.86 -1.82
CA SER A 83 -14.51 -1.94 -0.85
C SER A 83 -14.11 -1.42 0.54
N HIS A 84 -12.86 -1.70 0.97
CA HIS A 84 -12.40 -1.30 2.29
C HIS A 84 -10.89 -1.15 2.35
N TYR A 85 -10.43 0.00 2.87
CA TYR A 85 -9.01 0.34 3.04
C TYR A 85 -8.17 -0.67 3.85
N THR A 86 -8.78 -1.63 4.55
CA THR A 86 -8.04 -2.62 5.33
C THR A 86 -7.38 -3.67 4.47
N PHE A 87 -7.91 -3.85 3.25
CA PHE A 87 -7.45 -4.84 2.30
C PHE A 87 -6.24 -4.34 1.49
N LEU A 88 -5.91 -3.06 1.51
CA LEU A 88 -4.64 -2.57 0.97
C LEU A 88 -3.51 -2.84 1.99
N LYS A 89 -2.39 -3.41 1.53
CA LYS A 89 -1.13 -3.47 2.31
C LYS A 89 -0.64 -2.07 2.61
N ARG A 90 -0.02 -1.86 3.77
CA ARG A 90 0.41 -0.53 4.22
C ARG A 90 1.76 -0.56 4.94
N PRO A 91 2.57 0.51 4.82
CA PRO A 91 2.38 1.64 3.90
C PRO A 91 2.58 1.22 2.43
N VAL A 92 2.09 2.03 1.48
CA VAL A 92 2.47 1.93 0.06
C VAL A 92 3.17 3.22 -0.33
N ILE A 93 4.36 3.12 -0.91
CA ILE A 93 5.17 4.26 -1.34
C ILE A 93 5.38 4.14 -2.83
N ILE A 94 5.04 5.19 -3.57
CA ILE A 94 5.32 5.29 -4.99
C ILE A 94 6.34 6.40 -5.17
N TYR A 95 7.43 6.07 -5.86
CA TYR A 95 8.47 7.01 -6.25
C TYR A 95 8.79 6.79 -7.72
N ASP A 96 8.34 7.71 -8.56
CA ASP A 96 8.40 7.65 -10.01
C ASP A 96 7.84 6.35 -10.57
N ASN A 97 8.72 5.46 -11.05
CA ASN A 97 8.34 4.20 -11.66
C ASN A 97 8.56 3.00 -10.73
N SER A 98 8.70 3.26 -9.42
CA SER A 98 8.93 2.25 -8.38
C SER A 98 7.82 2.26 -7.34
N ILE A 99 7.44 1.07 -6.87
CA ILE A 99 6.47 0.89 -5.78
C ILE A 99 7.09 0.06 -4.65
N PHE A 100 6.82 0.47 -3.41
CA PHE A 100 7.26 -0.20 -2.19
C PHE A 100 6.05 -0.49 -1.32
N ILE A 101 5.79 -1.77 -1.07
CA ILE A 101 4.55 -2.23 -0.44
C ILE A 101 4.86 -2.91 0.89
N GLY A 102 4.27 -2.38 1.97
CA GLY A 102 4.33 -2.95 3.31
C GLY A 102 5.50 -2.44 4.15
N ASN A 103 5.73 -3.13 5.27
CA ASN A 103 6.61 -2.69 6.36
C ASN A 103 7.85 -3.58 6.56
N SER A 104 8.18 -4.44 5.59
CA SER A 104 9.35 -5.32 5.73
C SER A 104 10.65 -4.52 5.65
N SER A 105 11.65 -4.86 6.47
CA SER A 105 12.92 -4.12 6.52
C SER A 105 13.60 -4.00 5.16
N LYS A 106 13.50 -5.04 4.31
CA LYS A 106 14.02 -5.03 2.94
C LYS A 106 13.33 -3.98 2.08
N VAL A 107 12.00 -3.90 2.14
CA VAL A 107 11.21 -2.94 1.37
C VAL A 107 11.51 -1.51 1.83
N ILE A 108 11.57 -1.26 3.14
CA ILE A 108 11.84 0.07 3.67
C ILE A 108 13.26 0.53 3.34
N LYS A 109 14.24 -0.36 3.44
CA LYS A 109 15.61 -0.09 3.01
C LYS A 109 15.64 0.28 1.52
N ASN A 110 15.04 -0.53 0.65
CA ASN A 110 15.01 -0.26 -0.78
C ASN A 110 14.30 1.06 -1.11
N ALA A 111 13.20 1.37 -0.42
CA ALA A 111 12.47 2.62 -0.58
C ALA A 111 13.38 3.81 -0.25
N LYS A 112 14.03 3.77 0.92
CA LYS A 112 14.96 4.83 1.35
C LYS A 112 16.12 5.01 0.36
N MET A 113 16.71 3.91 -0.10
CA MET A 113 17.81 3.95 -1.07
C MET A 113 17.39 4.58 -2.40
N THR A 114 16.20 4.21 -2.89
CA THR A 114 15.68 4.70 -4.17
C THR A 114 15.31 6.19 -4.10
N ILE A 115 14.68 6.62 -3.00
CA ILE A 115 14.21 8.00 -2.81
C ILE A 115 15.38 8.96 -2.62
N HIS A 116 16.41 8.55 -1.87
CA HIS A 116 17.56 9.40 -1.55
C HIS A 116 18.79 9.18 -2.44
N GLY A 117 18.74 8.21 -3.37
CA GLY A 117 19.84 7.89 -4.28
C GLY A 117 21.10 7.39 -3.57
N LYS A 118 20.97 6.67 -2.45
CA LYS A 118 22.08 6.16 -1.61
C LYS A 118 21.98 4.67 -1.35
#